data_AF-A0A0S8JVL1-F1
#
_entry.id   AF-A0A0S8JVL1-F1
#
_cell.length_a   1.000
_cell.length_b   1.000
_cell.length_c   1.000
_cell.angle_alpha   90.00
_cell.angle_beta   90.00
_cell.angle_gamma   90.00
#
_symmetry.space_group_name_H-M   'P 1'
#
loop_
_entity.id
_entity.type
_entity.pdbx_description
1 polymer ?
#
loop_
_entity_poly.entity_id
_entity_poly.type
_entity_poly.pdbx_seq_one_letter_code
_entity_poly.pdbx_strand_id
1 'polypeptide(L)' 'MKIHLSMSMNDQMLIDYVRRMINTGARKVFVPMYLVNNASHEALAEVRRICQFNRVEMEIRG' A
#
# COMPACT_ATOMS: atom_id res chain seq x y z
N MET A 1 11.56 -15.43 21.31
CA MET A 1 10.24 -15.32 20.62
C MET A 1 10.40 -14.39 19.42
N LYS A 2 10.37 -14.90 18.19
CA LYS A 2 10.15 -14.04 17.01
C LYS A 2 8.64 -13.81 16.93
N ILE A 3 8.17 -12.65 17.35
CA ILE A 3 6.77 -12.26 17.16
C ILE A 3 6.60 -12.06 15.66
N HIS A 4 5.95 -13.01 14.99
CA HIS A 4 5.45 -12.82 13.63
C HIS A 4 4.22 -11.91 13.78
N LEU A 5 4.43 -10.59 13.69
CA LEU A 5 3.33 -9.64 13.52
C LEU A 5 2.74 -9.95 12.14
N SER A 6 1.70 -10.79 12.12
CA SER A 6 0.94 -11.03 10.90
C SER A 6 0.19 -9.74 10.56
N MET A 7 0.44 -9.20 9.37
CA MET A 7 -0.31 -8.05 8.87
C MET A 7 -1.79 -8.41 8.77
N SER A 8 -2.66 -7.43 9.03
CA SER A 8 -4.10 -7.64 8.88
C SER A 8 -4.44 -7.94 7.42
N MET A 9 -5.59 -8.59 7.17
CA MET A 9 -6.04 -8.84 5.79
C MET A 9 -6.20 -7.54 4.99
N ASN A 10 -6.67 -6.46 5.63
CA ASN A 10 -6.82 -5.16 4.99
C ASN A 10 -5.47 -4.52 4.65
N ASP A 11 -4.50 -4.65 5.55
CA ASP A 11 -3.13 -4.16 5.34
C ASP A 11 -2.49 -4.86 4.14
N GLN A 12 -2.63 -6.19 4.08
CA GLN A 12 -2.12 -6.99 2.98
C GLN A 12 -2.82 -6.62 1.66
N MET A 13 -4.14 -6.44 1.68
CA MET A 13 -4.90 -6.02 0.50
C MET A 13 -4.42 -4.67 -0.06
N LEU A 14 -4.15 -3.70 0.82
CA LEU A 14 -3.62 -2.40 0.43
C LEU A 14 -2.22 -2.53 -0.22
N ILE A 15 -1.31 -3.27 0.42
CA ILE A 15 0.05 -3.47 -0.10
C ILE A 15 0.02 -4.20 -1.44
N ASP A 16 -0.75 -5.27 -1.56
CA ASP A 16 -0.85 -6.05 -2.79
C ASP A 16 -1.47 -5.23 -3.92
N TYR A 17 -2.46 -4.39 -3.62
CA TYR A 17 -3.01 -3.45 -4.59
C TYR A 17 -1.91 -2.53 -5.15
N VAL A 18 -1.15 -1.86 -4.28
CA VAL A 18 -0.09 -0.94 -4.69
C VAL A 18 1.00 -1.65 -5.48
N ARG A 19 1.45 -2.82 -5.01
CA ARG A 19 2.46 -3.63 -5.72
C ARG A 19 2.02 -4.03 -7.12
N ARG A 20 0.75 -4.45 -7.29
CA ARG A 20 0.21 -4.75 -8.62
C ARG A 20 0.27 -3.54 -9.54
N MET A 21 -0.15 -2.36 -9.05
CA MET A 21 -0.14 -1.14 -9.86
C MET A 21 1.28 -0.68 -10.24
N ILE A 22 2.25 -0.83 -9.33
CA ILE A 22 3.66 -0.56 -9.64
C ILE A 22 4.17 -1.51 -10.73
N ASN A 23 3.82 -2.81 -10.63
CA ASN A 23 4.24 -3.82 -11.59
C ASN A 23 3.65 -3.62 -12.99
N THR A 24 2.62 -2.79 -13.17
CA THR A 24 2.15 -2.40 -14.52
C THR A 24 3.02 -1.32 -15.17
N GLY A 25 4.03 -0.80 -14.46
CA GLY A 25 4.84 0.33 -14.91
C GLY A 25 4.18 1.70 -14.72
N ALA A 26 3.13 1.79 -13.90
CA ALA A 26 2.45 3.05 -13.65
C ALA A 26 3.36 4.01 -12.86
N ARG A 27 3.45 5.27 -13.32
CA ARG A 27 4.15 6.36 -12.57
C ARG A 27 3.28 6.99 -11.49
N LYS A 28 1.98 6.72 -11.53
CA LYS A 28 0.99 7.23 -10.57
C LYS A 28 -0.01 6.14 -10.24
N VAL A 29 -0.27 5.96 -8.94
CA VAL A 29 -1.21 4.96 -8.41
C VAL A 29 -2.36 5.69 -7.74
N PHE A 30 -3.57 5.36 -8.18
CA PHE A 30 -4.81 5.84 -7.58
C PHE A 30 -5.30 4.81 -6.57
N VAL A 31 -5.09 5.06 -5.29
CA VAL A 31 -5.46 4.13 -4.22
C VAL A 31 -6.91 4.40 -3.79
N PRO A 32 -7.81 3.40 -3.86
CA PRO A 32 -9.17 3.55 -3.36
C PRO A 32 -9.21 3.92 -1.87
N MET A 33 -10.03 4.92 -1.49
CA MET A 33 -10.15 5.39 -0.11
C MET A 33 -10.52 4.27 0.88
N TYR A 34 -11.36 3.31 0.46
CA TYR A 34 -11.76 2.19 1.32
C TYR A 34 -10.59 1.26 1.70
N LEU A 35 -9.53 1.18 0.87
CA LEU A 35 -8.32 0.41 1.22
C LEU A 35 -7.47 1.16 2.24
N VAL A 36 -7.46 2.49 2.18
CA VAL A 36 -6.73 3.34 3.12
C VAL A 36 -7.42 3.34 4.49
N ASN A 37 -8.74 3.54 4.52
CA ASN A 37 -9.50 3.67 5.77
C ASN A 37 -9.48 2.41 6.65
N ASN A 38 -9.25 1.25 6.04
CA ASN A 38 -9.22 -0.04 6.73
C ASN A 38 -7.80 -0.54 7.05
N ALA A 39 -6.78 0.21 6.63
CA ALA A 39 -5.38 -0.17 6.81
C ALA A 39 -4.79 0.45 8.08
N SER A 40 -3.85 -0.28 8.69
CA SER A 40 -3.05 0.20 9.80
C SER A 40 -2.09 1.33 9.38
N HIS A 41 -1.61 2.08 10.36
CA HIS A 41 -0.61 3.13 10.14
C HIS A 41 0.70 2.54 9.59
N GLU A 42 1.06 1.34 10.04
CA GLU A 42 2.22 0.58 9.60
C GLU A 42 2.11 0.21 8.12
N ALA A 43 0.95 -0.26 7.67
CA ALA A 43 0.69 -0.58 6.27
C ALA A 43 0.75 0.66 5.38
N LEU A 44 0.20 1.79 5.84
CA LEU A 44 0.29 3.06 5.12
C LEU A 44 1.74 3.56 5.01
N ALA A 45 2.54 3.38 6.06
CA ALA A 45 3.96 3.73 6.04
C ALA A 45 4.76 2.82 5.08
N GLU A 46 4.47 1.52 5.07
CA GLU A 46 5.06 0.56 4.11
C GLU A 46 4.72 0.94 2.67
N VAL A 47 3.44 1.22 2.38
CA VAL A 47 3.01 1.67 1.04
C VAL A 47 3.74 2.94 0.61
N ARG A 48 3.86 3.94 1.50
CA ARG A 48 4.60 5.17 1.20
C ARG A 48 6.06 4.87 0.85
N ARG A 49 6.73 3.98 1.60
CA ARG A 49 8.10 3.53 1.31
C ARG A 49 8.21 2.84 -0.04
N ILE A 50 7.29 1.92 -0.34
CA ILE A 50 7.23 1.21 -1.62
C ILE A 50 7.10 2.21 -2.78
N CYS A 51 6.15 3.16 -2.69
CA CYS A 51 5.95 4.17 -3.73
C CYS A 51 7.18 5.07 -3.93
N GLN A 52 7.81 5.53 -2.84
CA GLN A 52 9.04 6.35 -2.90
C GLN A 52 10.20 5.62 -3.57
N PHE A 53 10.43 4.35 -3.20
CA PHE A 53 11.51 3.54 -3.77
C PHE A 53 11.34 3.35 -5.29
N ASN A 54 10.09 3.19 -5.74
CA ASN A 54 9.76 3.00 -7.14
C ASN A 54 9.55 4.32 -7.92
N ARG A 55 9.69 5.48 -7.26
CA ARG A 55 9.41 6.82 -7.83
C ARG A 55 8.00 6.91 -8.43
N VAL A 56 7.03 6.37 -7.71
CA VAL A 56 5.62 6.35 -8.08
C VAL A 56 4.84 7.32 -7.20
N GLU A 57 4.08 8.20 -7.82
CA GLU A 57 3.17 9.11 -7.11
C GLU A 57 1.93 8.34 -6.61
N MET A 58 1.47 8.67 -5.41
CA MET A 58 0.26 8.07 -4.84
C MET A 58 -0.79 9.14 -4.62
N GLU A 59 -1.99 8.91 -5.15
CA GLU A 59 -3.16 9.75 -4.93
C GLU A 59 -4.29 8.87 -4.38
N ILE A 60 -4.93 9.30 -3.30
CA ILE A 60 -6.09 8.59 -2.76
C ILE A 60 -7.32 9.07 -3.51
N ARG A 61 -8.12 8.14 -4.03
CA ARG A 61 -9.37 8.42 -4.73
C ARG A 61 -10.54 7.69 -4.09
N GLY A 62 -11.63 8.41 -3.85
CA GLY A 62 -12.84 7.88 -3.24
C GLY A 62 -13.75 9.00 -2.80
#